data_AF-A0A926XKH2-F1
#
_entry.id   AF-A0A926XKH2-F1
#
_cell.length_a   1.000
_cell.length_b   1.000
_cell.length_c   1.000
_cell.angle_alpha   90.00
_cell.angle_beta   90.00
_cell.angle_gamma   90.00
#
_symmetry.space_group_name_H-M   'P 1'
#
loop_
_entity.id
_entity.type
_entity.pdbx_description
1 polymer ?
#
loop_
_entity_poly.entity_id
_entity_poly.type
_entity_poly.pdbx_seq_one_letter_code
_entity_poly.pdbx_strand_id
1 'polypeptide(L)'
;MLDRSIPFEFHLTTIDLPLSRQTEFIHFCSANGAKALTIELARGEHLKQPMLTQEIIANDLNFVFFVATELSNLLTAQNFPIARLKIEIPSSHSELFQDSVSTFERYFEWHGKIDYTQVEKLHFLCESHQVHLSRNSLAGEPKTRFITLREFGSKSQFENRIAALLGELQSGGWSLLKQISEYCVYDNNKFLDNGWLPQ
;
A
#
# COMPACT_ATOMS: atom_id res chain seq x y z
N MET A 1 -19.44 8.29 -10.93
CA MET A 1 -19.11 9.71 -10.74
C MET A 1 -19.58 10.20 -9.38
N LEU A 2 -18.65 10.78 -8.64
CA LEU A 2 -18.79 11.42 -7.33
C LEU A 2 -19.21 12.89 -7.53
N ASP A 3 -19.75 13.49 -6.48
CA ASP A 3 -20.15 14.90 -6.42
C ASP A 3 -18.95 15.87 -6.38
N ARG A 4 -17.77 15.40 -5.99
CA ARG A 4 -16.52 16.17 -5.90
C ARG A 4 -15.32 15.35 -6.38
N SER A 5 -14.25 16.05 -6.76
CA SER A 5 -12.97 15.40 -7.02
C SER A 5 -12.21 15.13 -5.71
N ILE A 6 -11.63 13.95 -5.61
CA ILE A 6 -10.79 13.51 -4.50
C ILE A 6 -9.48 12.91 -5.05
N PRO A 7 -8.41 12.82 -4.25
CA PRO A 7 -7.23 12.06 -4.65
C PRO A 7 -7.52 10.56 -4.63
N PHE A 8 -7.10 9.89 -5.70
CA PHE A 8 -6.96 8.44 -5.79
C PHE A 8 -5.48 8.12 -5.94
N GLU A 9 -4.99 7.14 -5.19
CA GLU A 9 -3.69 6.52 -5.43
C GLU A 9 -3.93 5.14 -6.05
N PHE A 10 -3.16 4.76 -7.07
CA PHE A 10 -3.17 3.39 -7.56
C PHE A 10 -1.78 2.81 -7.64
N HIS A 11 -1.73 1.49 -7.46
CA HIS A 11 -0.52 0.70 -7.48
C HIS A 11 -0.63 -0.44 -8.49
N LEU A 12 0.33 -0.50 -9.40
CA LEU A 12 0.56 -1.65 -10.27
C LEU A 12 1.76 -2.43 -9.72
N THR A 13 1.49 -3.57 -9.09
CA THR A 13 2.52 -4.42 -8.48
C THR A 13 2.96 -5.48 -9.48
N THR A 14 4.27 -5.60 -9.67
CA THR A 14 4.89 -6.68 -10.44
C THR A 14 5.36 -7.80 -9.52
N ILE A 15 5.68 -8.97 -10.08
CA ILE A 15 6.45 -10.00 -9.35
C ILE A 15 7.91 -9.58 -9.17
N ASP A 16 8.69 -10.36 -8.44
CA ASP A 16 10.13 -10.09 -8.25
C ASP A 16 10.83 -9.94 -9.61
N LEU A 17 11.57 -8.84 -9.75
CA LEU A 17 12.28 -8.48 -10.97
C LEU A 17 13.79 -8.67 -10.76
N PRO A 18 14.50 -9.27 -11.73
CA PRO A 18 15.96 -9.32 -11.67
C PRO A 18 16.53 -7.90 -11.68
N LEU A 19 17.70 -7.72 -11.07
CA LEU A 19 18.34 -6.40 -10.88
C LEU A 19 18.42 -5.57 -12.18
N SER A 20 18.75 -6.21 -13.31
CA SER A 20 18.81 -5.55 -14.62
C SER A 20 17.48 -4.92 -15.03
N ARG A 21 16.36 -5.56 -14.70
CA ARG A 21 15.00 -5.10 -15.03
C ARG A 21 14.47 -4.05 -14.06
N GLN A 22 15.03 -3.95 -12.85
CA GLN A 22 14.62 -2.94 -11.87
C GLN A 22 14.94 -1.53 -12.35
N THR A 23 16.11 -1.30 -12.95
CA THR A 23 16.46 0.02 -13.50
C THR A 23 15.55 0.41 -14.65
N GLU A 24 15.23 -0.53 -15.55
CA GLU A 24 14.30 -0.31 -16.65
C GLU A 24 12.89 0.00 -16.14
N PHE A 25 12.43 -0.70 -15.10
CA PHE A 25 11.14 -0.44 -14.45
C PHE A 25 11.08 0.97 -13.84
N ILE A 26 12.13 1.39 -13.11
CA ILE A 26 12.20 2.73 -12.53
C ILE A 26 12.13 3.81 -13.63
N HIS A 27 12.88 3.61 -14.72
CA HIS A 27 12.84 4.53 -15.86
C HIS A 27 11.45 4.58 -16.50
N PHE A 28 10.81 3.42 -16.68
CA PHE A 28 9.45 3.34 -17.19
C PHE A 28 8.47 4.12 -16.31
N CYS A 29 8.50 3.93 -14.99
CA CYS A 29 7.63 4.66 -14.06
C CYS A 29 7.82 6.17 -14.22
N SER A 30 9.07 6.63 -14.18
CA SER A 30 9.38 8.06 -14.30
C SER A 30 8.94 8.64 -15.65
N ALA A 31 9.12 7.92 -16.75
CA ALA A 31 8.73 8.37 -18.09
C ALA A 31 7.21 8.50 -18.25
N ASN A 32 6.43 7.79 -17.42
CA ASN A 32 4.97 7.83 -17.40
C ASN A 32 4.40 8.68 -16.26
N GLY A 33 5.23 9.52 -15.62
CA GLY A 33 4.78 10.41 -14.55
C GLY A 33 4.41 9.70 -13.23
N ALA A 34 4.87 8.47 -13.05
CA ALA A 34 4.62 7.66 -11.87
C ALA A 34 5.89 7.45 -11.04
N LYS A 35 5.70 7.10 -9.77
CA LYS A 35 6.78 6.79 -8.84
C LYS A 35 7.03 5.28 -8.81
N ALA A 36 8.28 4.86 -8.86
CA ALA A 36 8.67 3.49 -8.57
C ALA A 36 8.90 3.30 -7.06
N LEU A 37 8.38 2.20 -6.52
CA LEU A 37 8.64 1.70 -5.17
C LEU A 37 9.06 0.24 -5.26
N THR A 38 9.76 -0.27 -4.26
CA THR A 38 9.89 -1.72 -4.08
C THR A 38 9.68 -2.03 -2.62
N ILE A 39 8.50 -2.58 -2.31
CA ILE A 39 8.16 -2.99 -0.96
C ILE A 39 8.78 -4.35 -0.72
N GLU A 40 9.64 -4.42 0.28
CA GLU A 40 10.26 -5.66 0.75
C GLU A 40 9.67 -6.06 2.09
N LEU A 41 9.17 -7.30 2.13
CA LEU A 41 8.48 -7.88 3.27
C LEU A 41 9.46 -8.71 4.10
N ALA A 42 9.23 -8.78 5.42
CA ALA A 42 10.03 -9.64 6.29
C ALA A 42 9.72 -11.15 6.10
N ARG A 43 8.53 -11.47 5.59
CA ARG A 43 8.00 -12.82 5.34
C ARG A 43 6.90 -12.77 4.29
N GLY A 44 6.49 -13.93 3.77
CA GLY A 44 5.42 -14.07 2.79
C GLY A 44 5.88 -14.78 1.51
N GLU A 45 4.94 -15.09 0.64
CA GLU A 45 5.20 -15.78 -0.63
C GLU A 45 5.92 -14.87 -1.64
N HIS A 46 5.59 -13.57 -1.62
CA HIS A 46 6.15 -12.55 -2.50
C HIS A 46 6.90 -11.48 -1.72
N LEU A 47 8.16 -11.78 -1.35
CA LEU A 47 8.97 -10.91 -0.47
C LEU A 47 9.35 -9.57 -1.09
N LYS A 48 9.41 -9.47 -2.42
CA LYS A 48 9.74 -8.25 -3.14
C LYS A 48 8.59 -7.90 -4.07
N GLN A 49 8.07 -6.70 -3.90
CA GLN A 49 6.94 -6.19 -4.66
C GLN A 49 7.34 -4.86 -5.30
N PRO A 50 7.95 -4.87 -6.50
CA PRO A 50 8.18 -3.64 -7.26
C PRO A 50 6.84 -3.08 -7.74
N MET A 51 6.58 -1.81 -7.45
CA MET A 51 5.29 -1.16 -7.65
C MET A 51 5.47 0.15 -8.41
N LEU A 52 4.61 0.38 -9.40
CA LEU A 52 4.36 1.69 -9.97
C LEU A 52 3.22 2.31 -9.16
N THR A 53 3.45 3.49 -8.60
CA THR A 53 2.49 4.26 -7.82
C THR A 53 2.19 5.58 -8.50
N GLN A 54 0.92 5.95 -8.60
CA GLN A 54 0.52 7.26 -9.12
C GLN A 54 -0.72 7.78 -8.39
N GLU A 55 -0.72 9.08 -8.12
CA GLU A 55 -1.86 9.80 -7.56
C GLU A 55 -2.56 10.61 -8.66
N ILE A 56 -3.90 10.58 -8.66
CA ILE A 56 -4.75 11.36 -9.59
C ILE A 56 -5.91 11.96 -8.81
N ILE A 57 -6.15 13.25 -9.00
CA ILE A 57 -7.37 13.91 -8.52
C ILE A 57 -8.48 13.68 -9.54
N ALA A 58 -9.53 12.96 -9.16
CA ALA A 58 -10.66 12.63 -10.03
C ALA A 58 -11.96 12.60 -9.24
N ASN A 59 -13.09 12.71 -9.94
CA ASN A 59 -14.42 12.47 -9.39
C ASN A 59 -15.04 11.18 -9.94
N ASP A 60 -14.28 10.34 -10.66
CA ASP A 60 -14.84 9.13 -11.26
C ASP A 60 -13.86 7.96 -11.17
N LEU A 61 -14.25 6.94 -10.42
CA LEU A 61 -13.43 5.74 -10.25
C LEU A 61 -13.24 5.00 -11.58
N ASN A 62 -14.20 5.03 -12.51
CA ASN A 62 -14.04 4.42 -13.83
C ASN A 62 -12.94 5.08 -14.66
N PHE A 63 -12.79 6.40 -14.54
CA PHE A 63 -11.67 7.11 -15.17
C PHE A 63 -10.33 6.68 -14.59
N VAL A 64 -10.23 6.56 -13.26
CA VAL A 64 -9.00 6.07 -12.59
C VAL A 64 -8.69 4.63 -13.02
N PHE A 65 -9.71 3.76 -13.10
CA PHE A 65 -9.56 2.40 -13.64
C PHE A 65 -9.03 2.39 -15.06
N PHE A 66 -9.58 3.23 -15.94
CA PHE A 66 -9.14 3.32 -17.33
C PHE A 66 -7.65 3.70 -17.38
N VAL A 67 -7.24 4.74 -16.66
CA VAL A 67 -5.83 5.17 -16.62
C VAL A 67 -4.91 4.07 -16.08
N ALA A 68 -5.29 3.43 -14.96
CA ALA A 68 -4.51 2.35 -14.37
C ALA A 68 -4.40 1.12 -15.29
N THR A 69 -5.47 0.81 -16.02
CA THR A 69 -5.51 -0.30 -16.99
C THR A 69 -4.61 -0.01 -18.19
N GLU A 70 -4.66 1.21 -18.74
CA GLU A 70 -3.78 1.60 -19.84
C GLU A 70 -2.30 1.52 -19.44
N LEU A 71 -1.93 1.99 -18.24
CA LEU A 71 -0.57 1.83 -17.73
C LEU A 71 -0.18 0.36 -17.48
N SER A 72 -1.11 -0.46 -17.00
CA SER A 72 -0.91 -1.91 -16.86
C SER A 72 -0.63 -2.59 -18.20
N ASN A 73 -1.36 -2.21 -19.25
CA ASN A 73 -1.16 -2.69 -20.61
C ASN A 73 0.22 -2.28 -21.15
N LEU A 74 0.64 -1.02 -20.92
CA LEU A 74 1.96 -0.54 -21.31
C LEU A 74 3.10 -1.28 -20.58
N LEU A 75 2.98 -1.51 -19.27
CA LEU A 75 3.93 -2.32 -18.50
C LEU A 75 4.02 -3.75 -19.05
N THR A 76 2.88 -4.37 -19.32
CA THR A 76 2.81 -5.72 -19.88
C THR A 76 3.47 -5.78 -21.26
N ALA A 77 3.24 -4.79 -22.12
CA ALA A 77 3.89 -4.69 -23.44
C ALA A 77 5.41 -4.51 -23.34
N GLN A 78 5.92 -3.96 -22.24
CA GLN A 78 7.34 -3.88 -21.92
C GLN A 78 7.88 -5.13 -21.19
N ASN A 79 7.09 -6.21 -21.09
CA ASN A 79 7.41 -7.44 -20.37
C ASN A 79 7.62 -7.25 -18.85
N PHE A 80 6.87 -6.33 -18.24
CA PHE A 80 6.72 -6.28 -16.78
C PHE A 80 5.41 -6.99 -16.40
N PRO A 81 5.46 -8.24 -15.92
CA PRO A 81 4.27 -8.97 -15.50
C PRO A 81 3.58 -8.29 -14.31
N ILE A 82 2.31 -7.95 -14.47
CA ILE A 82 1.49 -7.31 -13.42
C ILE A 82 0.74 -8.38 -12.63
N ALA A 83 0.97 -8.39 -11.32
CA ALA A 83 0.40 -9.34 -10.38
C ALA A 83 -0.78 -8.76 -9.58
N ARG A 84 -0.84 -7.42 -9.44
CA ARG A 84 -1.91 -6.73 -8.71
C ARG A 84 -2.11 -5.31 -9.24
N LEU A 85 -3.37 -4.89 -9.35
CA LEU A 85 -3.81 -3.50 -9.40
C LEU A 85 -4.59 -3.22 -8.11
N LYS A 86 -4.12 -2.25 -7.33
CA LYS A 86 -4.79 -1.71 -6.15
C LYS A 86 -5.13 -0.24 -6.38
N ILE A 87 -6.33 0.20 -6.01
CA ILE A 87 -6.77 1.60 -6.04
C ILE A 87 -7.27 1.98 -4.65
N GLU A 88 -6.77 3.10 -4.15
CA GLU A 88 -6.97 3.60 -2.81
C GLU A 88 -7.35 5.08 -2.83
N ILE A 89 -8.01 5.50 -1.78
CA ILE A 89 -8.34 6.89 -1.49
C ILE A 89 -7.95 7.18 -0.04
N PRO A 90 -7.81 8.45 0.39
CA PRO A 90 -7.69 8.76 1.80
C PRO A 90 -8.85 8.19 2.61
N SER A 91 -8.58 7.63 3.79
CA SER A 91 -9.62 7.04 4.64
C SER A 91 -10.69 8.05 5.10
N SER A 92 -10.38 9.36 5.04
CA SER A 92 -11.32 10.46 5.24
C SER A 92 -12.44 10.54 4.19
N HIS A 93 -12.32 9.80 3.08
CA HIS A 93 -13.28 9.75 1.98
C HIS A 93 -13.97 8.40 1.82
N SER A 94 -13.77 7.46 2.76
CA SER A 94 -14.33 6.11 2.68
C SER A 94 -15.86 6.08 2.53
N GLU A 95 -16.56 7.04 3.13
CA GLU A 95 -18.02 7.17 3.09
C GLU A 95 -18.58 7.33 1.67
N LEU A 96 -17.77 7.85 0.74
CA LEU A 96 -18.16 8.00 -0.67
C LEU A 96 -18.35 6.65 -1.38
N PHE A 97 -17.83 5.56 -0.80
CA PHE A 97 -17.88 4.23 -1.40
C PHE A 97 -18.59 3.19 -0.55
N GLN A 98 -18.93 3.45 0.72
CA GLN A 98 -19.51 2.45 1.63
C GLN A 98 -20.79 1.80 1.09
N ASP A 99 -21.69 2.59 0.49
CA ASP A 99 -22.98 2.09 -0.03
C ASP A 99 -22.92 1.59 -1.48
N SER A 100 -21.75 1.70 -2.13
CA SER A 100 -21.62 1.28 -3.53
C SER A 100 -21.38 -0.22 -3.61
N VAL A 101 -22.15 -0.89 -4.48
CA VAL A 101 -21.98 -2.33 -4.76
C VAL A 101 -20.60 -2.56 -5.37
N SER A 102 -19.84 -3.49 -4.78
CA SER A 102 -18.53 -3.91 -5.26
C SER A 102 -18.43 -5.42 -5.19
N THR A 103 -17.83 -6.03 -6.20
CA THR A 103 -17.43 -7.44 -6.17
C THR A 103 -16.12 -7.65 -5.42
N PHE A 104 -15.40 -6.57 -5.11
CA PHE A 104 -14.16 -6.58 -4.35
C PHE A 104 -14.42 -6.19 -2.90
N GLU A 105 -13.81 -6.93 -1.99
CA GLU A 105 -13.82 -6.60 -0.58
C GLU A 105 -12.95 -5.38 -0.32
N ARG A 106 -13.52 -4.37 0.34
CA ARG A 106 -12.85 -3.11 0.67
C ARG A 106 -12.32 -3.16 2.09
N TYR A 107 -11.22 -2.46 2.32
CA TYR A 107 -10.55 -2.47 3.60
C TYR A 107 -9.82 -1.15 3.82
N PHE A 108 -9.54 -0.86 5.08
CA PHE A 108 -8.69 0.25 5.46
C PHE A 108 -7.24 -0.22 5.60
N GLU A 109 -6.29 0.62 5.20
CA GLU A 109 -4.87 0.44 5.49
C GLU A 109 -4.31 1.67 6.19
N TRP A 110 -3.48 1.44 7.20
CA TRP A 110 -2.64 2.47 7.80
C TRP A 110 -1.18 2.09 7.61
N HIS A 111 -0.38 3.06 7.19
CA HIS A 111 1.06 2.89 7.04
C HIS A 111 1.79 3.92 7.92
N GLY A 112 2.50 3.44 8.94
CA GLY A 112 3.38 4.24 9.79
C GLY A 112 4.84 4.01 9.48
N LYS A 113 5.57 5.06 9.10
CA LYS A 113 7.03 5.02 8.94
C LYS A 113 7.69 5.32 10.27
N ILE A 114 8.55 4.42 10.74
CA ILE A 114 9.26 4.53 12.01
C ILE A 114 10.76 4.30 11.84
N ASP A 115 11.53 4.73 12.85
CA ASP A 115 12.90 4.29 13.01
C ASP A 115 12.96 2.79 13.37
N TYR A 116 13.84 2.05 12.71
CA TYR A 116 14.03 0.62 12.92
C TYR A 116 15.03 0.36 14.04
N THR A 117 14.56 0.52 15.27
CA THR A 117 15.31 0.28 16.50
C THR A 117 14.53 -0.66 17.42
N GLN A 118 15.19 -1.20 18.46
CA GLN A 118 14.56 -2.13 19.42
C GLN A 118 13.89 -3.32 18.71
N VAL A 119 14.60 -3.91 17.74
CA VAL A 119 14.06 -4.83 16.73
C VAL A 119 13.20 -5.94 17.34
N GLU A 120 13.69 -6.64 18.37
CA GLU A 120 12.95 -7.72 19.03
C GLU A 120 11.62 -7.25 19.64
N LYS A 121 11.63 -6.11 20.35
CA LYS A 121 10.42 -5.51 20.93
C LYS A 121 9.46 -5.04 19.84
N LEU A 122 9.98 -4.51 18.74
CA LEU A 122 9.17 -4.06 17.61
C LEU A 122 8.47 -5.25 16.94
N HIS A 123 9.16 -6.39 16.78
CA HIS A 123 8.55 -7.61 16.28
C HIS A 123 7.42 -8.11 17.19
N PHE A 124 7.64 -8.13 18.51
CA PHE A 124 6.60 -8.50 19.47
C PHE A 124 5.38 -7.57 19.43
N LEU A 125 5.60 -6.25 19.34
CA LEU A 125 4.55 -5.26 19.16
C LEU A 125 3.79 -5.51 17.85
N CYS A 126 4.50 -5.77 16.76
CA CYS A 126 3.87 -6.06 15.47
C CYS A 126 2.97 -7.30 15.53
N GLU A 127 3.43 -8.38 16.17
CA GLU A 127 2.63 -9.58 16.38
C GLU A 127 1.39 -9.31 17.24
N SER A 128 1.54 -8.53 18.32
CA SER A 128 0.46 -8.22 19.26
C SER A 128 -0.66 -7.38 18.62
N HIS A 129 -0.29 -6.44 17.74
CA HIS A 129 -1.25 -5.59 17.01
C HIS A 129 -1.69 -6.17 15.66
N GLN A 130 -1.15 -7.33 15.28
CA GLN A 130 -1.36 -7.98 13.99
C GLN A 130 -0.99 -7.06 12.80
N VAL A 131 0.09 -6.30 12.96
CA VAL A 131 0.64 -5.40 11.95
C VAL A 131 1.97 -5.91 11.42
N HIS A 132 2.41 -5.40 10.27
CA HIS A 132 3.54 -5.99 9.57
C HIS A 132 4.58 -4.98 9.16
N LEU A 133 5.83 -5.38 9.32
CA LEU A 133 6.98 -4.60 8.90
C LEU A 133 7.26 -4.82 7.40
N SER A 134 7.54 -3.71 6.72
CA SER A 134 8.10 -3.70 5.39
C SER A 134 9.11 -2.55 5.24
N ARG A 135 9.86 -2.53 4.14
CA ARG A 135 10.71 -1.40 3.76
C ARG A 135 10.55 -1.07 2.29
N ASN A 136 10.73 0.19 1.93
CA ASN A 136 10.94 0.56 0.53
C ASN A 136 12.44 0.44 0.21
N SER A 137 12.86 -0.61 -0.48
CA SER A 137 14.29 -0.81 -0.78
C SER A 137 14.85 0.20 -1.78
N LEU A 138 13.99 0.83 -2.60
CA LEU A 138 14.40 1.91 -3.51
C LEU A 138 14.63 3.27 -2.81
N ALA A 139 14.11 3.45 -1.59
CA ALA A 139 14.28 4.73 -0.88
C ALA A 139 15.70 4.95 -0.34
N GLY A 140 16.51 3.89 -0.21
CA GLY A 140 17.85 4.00 0.37
C GLY A 140 17.85 4.33 1.87
N GLU A 141 16.78 3.99 2.59
CA GLU A 141 16.58 4.33 4.01
C GLU A 141 16.61 3.07 4.90
N PRO A 142 17.77 2.39 5.05
CA PRO A 142 17.86 1.08 5.69
C PRO A 142 17.48 1.10 7.17
N LYS A 143 17.54 2.27 7.81
CA LYS A 143 17.23 2.51 9.22
C LYS A 143 15.74 2.77 9.50
N THR A 144 14.87 2.71 8.49
CA THR A 144 13.43 2.92 8.68
C THR A 144 12.62 1.71 8.24
N ARG A 145 11.44 1.53 8.82
CA ARG A 145 10.44 0.54 8.39
C ARG A 145 9.08 1.19 8.29
N PHE A 146 8.24 0.62 7.44
CA PHE A 146 6.81 0.83 7.49
C PHE A 146 6.18 -0.24 8.36
N ILE A 147 5.24 0.15 9.20
CA ILE A 147 4.27 -0.73 9.85
C ILE A 147 2.98 -0.59 9.05
N THR A 148 2.43 -1.72 8.60
CA THR A 148 1.14 -1.75 7.90
C THR A 148 0.10 -2.44 8.75
N LEU A 149 -1.02 -1.74 9.00
CA LEU A 149 -2.23 -2.27 9.62
C LEU A 149 -3.33 -2.33 8.57
N ARG A 150 -3.87 -3.52 8.33
CA ARG A 150 -5.08 -3.72 7.51
C ARG A 150 -6.26 -4.00 8.43
N GLU A 151 -7.40 -3.38 8.14
CA GLU A 151 -8.65 -3.62 8.86
C GLU A 151 -9.84 -3.71 7.89
N PHE A 152 -10.67 -4.73 8.11
CA PHE A 152 -11.94 -4.91 7.43
C PHE A 152 -13.08 -4.39 8.32
N GLY A 153 -14.18 -3.97 7.70
CA GLY A 153 -15.34 -3.47 8.44
C GLY A 153 -15.32 -1.95 8.62
N SER A 154 -15.54 -1.48 9.86
CA SER A 154 -15.87 -0.07 10.09
C SER A 154 -14.65 0.84 10.27
N LYS A 155 -14.79 2.10 9.83
CA LYS A 155 -13.79 3.14 10.04
C LYS A 155 -13.46 3.35 11.53
N SER A 156 -14.47 3.28 12.41
CA SER A 156 -14.27 3.43 13.86
C SER A 156 -13.40 2.31 14.45
N GLN A 157 -13.60 1.06 14.02
CA GLN A 157 -12.76 -0.06 14.42
C GLN A 157 -11.30 0.15 13.97
N PHE A 158 -11.11 0.56 12.72
CA PHE A 158 -9.80 0.88 12.17
C PHE A 158 -9.09 2.00 12.96
N GLU A 159 -9.78 3.11 13.22
CA GLU A 159 -9.25 4.23 14.00
C GLU A 159 -8.88 3.84 15.44
N ASN A 160 -9.71 3.01 16.09
CA ASN A 160 -9.43 2.51 17.43
C ASN A 160 -8.16 1.64 17.46
N ARG A 161 -7.95 0.79 16.46
CA ARG A 161 -6.73 -0.02 16.36
C ARG A 161 -5.49 0.82 16.09
N ILE A 162 -5.59 1.84 15.24
CA ILE A 162 -4.49 2.80 15.02
C ILE A 162 -4.16 3.50 16.33
N ALA A 163 -5.15 3.97 17.09
CA ALA A 163 -4.94 4.66 18.35
C ALA A 163 -4.22 3.77 19.39
N ALA A 164 -4.62 2.50 19.50
CA ALA A 164 -3.96 1.53 20.37
C ALA A 164 -2.50 1.30 19.96
N LEU A 165 -2.24 1.07 18.67
CA LEU A 165 -0.90 0.88 18.12
C LEU A 165 0.00 2.11 18.34
N LEU A 166 -0.52 3.31 18.08
CA LEU A 166 0.21 4.55 18.28
C LEU A 166 0.56 4.79 19.76
N GLY A 167 -0.34 4.47 20.68
CA GLY A 167 -0.08 4.56 22.12
C GLY A 167 1.06 3.63 22.58
N GLU A 168 1.11 2.41 22.03
CA GLU A 168 2.21 1.48 22.31
C GLU A 168 3.52 1.88 21.65
N LEU A 169 3.48 2.38 20.41
CA LEU A 169 4.69 2.90 19.74
C LEU A 169 5.28 4.09 20.52
N GLN A 170 4.42 5.00 20.99
CA GLN A 170 4.84 6.15 21.78
C GLN A 170 5.42 5.73 23.14
N SER A 171 4.73 4.85 23.87
CA SER A 171 5.20 4.39 25.19
C SER A 171 6.46 3.54 25.12
N GLY A 172 6.66 2.81 24.02
CA GLY A 172 7.88 2.06 23.72
C GLY A 172 9.04 2.90 23.17
N GLY A 173 8.82 4.19 22.89
CA GLY A 173 9.86 5.14 22.48
C GLY A 173 10.25 5.05 21.01
N TRP A 174 9.38 4.56 20.13
CA TRP A 174 9.61 4.62 18.68
C TRP A 174 9.17 5.97 18.10
N SER A 175 10.03 6.57 17.28
CA SER A 175 9.72 7.79 16.55
C SER A 175 8.84 7.48 15.34
N LEU A 176 7.63 8.03 15.30
CA LEU A 176 6.79 8.03 14.10
C LEU A 176 7.20 9.19 13.19
N LEU A 177 7.78 8.87 12.04
CA LEU A 177 8.33 9.83 11.08
C LEU A 177 7.27 10.33 10.09
N LYS A 178 6.37 9.45 9.68
CA LYS A 178 5.26 9.73 8.76
C LYS A 178 4.15 8.72 9.00
N GLN A 179 2.91 9.11 8.75
CA GLN A 179 1.80 8.18 8.66
C GLN A 179 0.84 8.57 7.53
N ILE A 180 0.10 7.58 7.03
CA ILE A 180 -1.00 7.76 6.09
C ILE A 180 -2.08 6.71 6.37
N SER A 181 -3.33 7.09 6.17
CA SER A 181 -4.50 6.22 6.31
C SER A 181 -5.30 6.23 5.02
N GLU A 182 -5.55 5.06 4.47
CA GLU A 182 -6.13 4.86 3.15
C GLU A 182 -7.30 3.88 3.24
N TYR A 183 -8.17 3.92 2.22
CA TYR A 183 -9.27 3.02 2.04
C TYR A 183 -9.17 2.42 0.64
N CYS A 184 -8.97 1.11 0.60
CA CYS A 184 -8.88 0.35 -0.64
C CYS A 184 -10.27 0.17 -1.24
N VAL A 185 -10.48 0.80 -2.40
CA VAL A 185 -11.75 0.74 -3.14
C VAL A 185 -11.74 -0.35 -4.21
N TYR A 186 -10.55 -0.81 -4.61
CA TYR A 186 -10.34 -1.93 -5.50
C TYR A 186 -8.99 -2.60 -5.27
N ASP A 187 -8.99 -3.92 -5.21
CA ASP A 187 -7.79 -4.76 -5.23
C ASP A 187 -8.12 -6.06 -5.95
N ASN A 188 -7.53 -6.28 -7.11
CA ASN A 188 -7.79 -7.49 -7.88
C ASN A 188 -7.00 -8.73 -7.40
N ASN A 189 -6.08 -8.58 -6.44
CA ASN A 189 -5.29 -9.68 -5.92
C ASN A 189 -4.76 -9.40 -4.50
N LYS A 190 -5.66 -9.31 -3.51
CA LYS A 190 -5.29 -9.16 -2.10
C LYS A 190 -4.43 -10.31 -1.54
N PHE A 191 -4.45 -11.47 -2.20
CA PHE A 191 -3.69 -12.66 -1.82
C PHE A 191 -2.21 -12.58 -2.18
N LEU A 192 -1.77 -11.55 -2.93
CA LEU A 192 -0.35 -11.29 -3.15
C LEU A 192 0.42 -11.11 -1.82
N ASP A 193 -0.30 -10.72 -0.78
CA ASP A 193 0.21 -10.52 0.57
C ASP A 193 0.14 -11.80 1.45
N ASN A 194 -0.13 -12.96 0.86
CA ASN A 194 -0.18 -14.23 1.59
C ASN A 194 1.12 -14.53 2.34
N GLY A 195 0.97 -14.92 3.60
CA GLY A 195 2.08 -15.14 4.53
C GLY A 195 2.75 -13.85 5.03
N TRP A 196 2.30 -12.68 4.56
CA TRP A 196 2.67 -11.38 5.11
C TRP A 196 1.58 -10.88 6.07
N LEU A 197 0.42 -10.45 5.59
CA LEU A 197 -0.69 -9.92 6.41
C LEU A 197 -1.58 -11.05 6.97
N PRO A 198 -2.26 -10.87 8.12
CA PRO A 198 -3.28 -11.79 8.58
C PRO A 198 -4.47 -11.65 7.62
N GLN A 199 -5.14 -12.76 7.30
CA GLN A 199 -6.32 -12.73 6.45
C GLN A 199 -7.56 -12.27 7.21
#